data_AF-A0A2E3H887-F1
#
_entry.id   AF-A0A2E3H887-F1
#
_cell.length_a   1.000
_cell.length_b   1.000
_cell.length_c   1.000
_cell.angle_alpha   90.00
_cell.angle_beta   90.00
_cell.angle_gamma   90.00
#
_symmetry.space_group_name_H-M   'P 1'
#
loop_
_entity.id
_entity.type
_entity.pdbx_description
1 polymer ?
#
loop_
_entity_poly.entity_id
_entity_poly.type
_entity_poly.pdbx_seq_one_letter_code
_entity_poly.pdbx_strand_id
1 'polypeptide(L)' 'MKLLCALLVTSLSGGIVLGQGGPRPDDLGASPQPIGEAGVAWYTTWDTALDEARRSNRPIFFMAAAATCSGISGVF' A
#
# COMPACT_ATOMS: atom_id res chain seq x y z
N MET A 1 -17.78 37.33 26.35
CA MET A 1 -17.54 35.91 26.70
C MET A 1 -18.30 34.90 25.83
N LYS A 2 -19.55 35.15 25.41
CA LYS A 2 -20.29 34.20 24.55
C LYS A 2 -19.77 34.07 23.11
N LEU A 3 -19.22 35.16 22.52
CA LEU A 3 -18.64 35.13 21.16
C LEU A 3 -17.31 34.39 21.06
N LEU A 4 -16.52 34.34 22.14
CA LEU A 4 -15.19 33.72 22.14
C LEU A 4 -15.26 32.18 22.13
N CYS A 5 -16.31 31.62 22.76
CA CYS A 5 -16.57 30.18 22.75
C CYS A 5 -17.05 29.68 21.38
N ALA A 6 -17.79 30.49 20.62
CA ALA A 6 -18.29 30.09 19.31
C ALA A 6 -17.15 29.96 18.28
N LEU A 7 -16.12 30.81 18.38
CA LEU A 7 -14.97 30.78 17.47
C LEU A 7 -14.00 29.61 17.72
N LEU A 8 -13.99 29.05 18.94
CA LEU A 8 -13.09 27.94 19.28
C LEU A 8 -13.64 26.56 18.86
N VAL A 9 -14.95 26.46 18.59
CA VAL A 9 -15.61 25.20 18.23
C VAL A 9 -15.52 24.93 16.71
N THR A 10 -15.38 25.97 15.88
CA THR A 10 -15.30 25.82 14.42
C THR A 10 -13.94 25.36 13.91
N SER A 11 -12.88 25.49 14.71
CA SER A 11 -11.52 25.08 14.33
C SER A 11 -11.21 23.59 14.54
N LEU A 12 -12.10 22.81 15.17
CA LEU A 12 -11.87 21.38 15.44
C LEU A 12 -12.44 20.43 14.38
N SER A 13 -13.15 20.95 13.38
CA SER A 13 -13.82 20.13 12.34
C SER A 13 -12.96 19.89 11.10
N GLY A 14 -11.79 20.53 11.00
CA GLY A 14 -10.81 20.30 9.93
C GLY A 14 -10.00 19.03 10.19
N GLY A 15 -10.67 17.89 10.36
CA GLY A 15 -10.03 16.59 10.42
C GLY A 15 -9.22 16.40 9.15
N ILE A 16 -7.90 16.28 9.30
CA ILE A 16 -6.98 16.01 8.21
C ILE A 16 -7.42 14.68 7.60
N VAL A 17 -8.04 14.72 6.42
CA VAL A 17 -8.30 13.53 5.62
C VAL A 17 -6.95 13.08 5.06
N LEU A 18 -6.15 12.43 5.90
CA LEU A 18 -5.04 11.61 5.46
C LEU A 18 -5.67 10.37 4.83
N GLY A 19 -6.02 10.46 3.55
CA GLY A 19 -6.32 9.28 2.75
C GLY A 19 -5.06 8.43 2.67
N GLN A 20 -4.91 7.49 3.60
CA GLN A 20 -3.81 6.52 3.67
C GLN A 20 -4.09 5.28 2.80
N GLY A 21 -4.90 5.41 1.75
CA GLY A 21 -5.16 4.34 0.80
C GLY A 21 -4.25 4.50 -0.40
N GLY A 22 -3.37 3.54 -0.66
CA GLY A 22 -2.77 3.38 -1.99
C GLY A 22 -3.85 3.25 -3.07
N PRO A 23 -3.49 3.28 -4.36
CA PRO A 23 -4.46 3.11 -5.43
C PRO A 23 -5.33 1.90 -5.14
N ARG A 24 -6.65 2.06 -5.24
CA ARG A 24 -7.57 0.93 -5.04
C ARG A 24 -7.21 -0.18 -6.06
N PRO A 25 -7.55 -1.45 -5.80
CA PRO A 25 -7.19 -2.56 -6.70
C PRO A 25 -7.56 -2.34 -8.19
N ASP A 26 -8.58 -1.53 -8.44
CA ASP A 26 -9.08 -1.08 -9.74
C ASP A 26 -8.25 0.04 -10.41
N ASP A 27 -7.27 0.63 -9.71
CA ASP A 27 -6.40 1.74 -10.14
C ASP A 27 -4.90 1.41 -9.98
N LEU A 28 -4.52 0.13 -10.05
CA LEU A 28 -3.11 -0.25 -9.93
C LEU A 28 -2.28 0.05 -11.18
N GLY A 29 -2.95 0.33 -12.31
CA GLY A 29 -2.32 0.69 -13.58
C GLY A 29 -1.29 -0.34 -14.09
N ALA A 30 -0.68 -0.04 -15.23
CA ALA A 30 0.58 -0.69 -15.59
C ALA A 30 1.72 0.05 -14.89
N SER A 31 2.70 -0.72 -14.41
CA SER A 31 4.00 -0.22 -13.97
C SER A 31 4.59 0.76 -15.01
N PRO A 32 4.87 2.03 -14.69
CA PRO A 32 5.45 2.99 -15.65
C PRO A 32 6.89 2.66 -16.05
N GLN A 33 7.54 1.75 -15.33
CA GLN A 33 8.89 1.28 -15.60
C GLN A 33 9.00 0.62 -16.99
N PRO A 34 10.03 0.93 -17.78
CA PRO A 34 10.36 0.23 -19.01
C PRO A 34 10.47 -1.29 -18.84
N ILE A 35 10.15 -2.02 -19.92
CA ILE A 35 10.30 -3.47 -19.97
C ILE A 35 11.77 -3.84 -19.76
N GLY A 36 12.02 -4.74 -18.81
CA GLY A 36 13.37 -5.22 -18.47
C GLY A 36 14.04 -4.46 -17.33
N GLU A 37 13.42 -3.39 -16.82
CA GLU A 37 13.90 -2.73 -15.59
C GLU A 37 13.57 -3.56 -14.33
N ALA A 38 14.29 -3.31 -13.24
CA ALA A 38 14.11 -4.05 -12.00
C ALA A 38 12.71 -3.84 -11.40
N GLY A 39 12.02 -4.93 -11.06
CA GLY A 39 10.68 -4.90 -10.48
C GLY A 39 10.41 -6.07 -9.53
N VAL A 40 9.26 -6.01 -8.86
CA VAL A 40 8.77 -7.06 -7.94
C VAL A 40 7.68 -7.85 -8.63
N ALA A 41 7.86 -9.18 -8.69
CA ALA A 41 6.81 -10.11 -9.10
C ALA A 41 6.25 -10.78 -7.84
N TRP A 42 4.94 -10.67 -7.64
CA TRP A 42 4.24 -11.25 -6.49
C TRP A 42 3.68 -12.63 -6.84
N TYR A 43 3.96 -13.61 -5.98
CA TYR A 43 3.38 -14.95 -6.06
C TYR A 43 2.50 -15.17 -4.83
N THR A 44 1.26 -15.61 -5.05
CA THR A 44 0.25 -15.77 -3.98
C THR A 44 0.25 -17.16 -3.33
N THR A 45 1.06 -18.09 -3.85
CA THR A 45 1.18 -19.45 -3.33
C THR A 45 2.64 -19.85 -3.19
N TRP A 46 2.95 -20.68 -2.20
CA TRP A 46 4.30 -21.16 -1.94
C TRP A 46 4.89 -21.96 -3.12
N ASP A 47 4.10 -22.85 -3.73
CA ASP A 47 4.59 -23.73 -4.79
C ASP A 47 5.08 -22.95 -6.02
N THR A 48 4.30 -21.95 -6.48
CA THR A 48 4.70 -21.09 -7.60
C THR A 48 5.90 -20.23 -7.26
N ALA A 49 5.97 -19.69 -6.04
CA ALA A 49 7.14 -18.92 -5.59
C ALA A 49 8.42 -19.79 -5.55
N LEU A 50 8.30 -21.04 -5.10
CA LEU A 50 9.41 -21.98 -5.00
C LEU A 50 9.93 -22.40 -6.37
N ASP A 51 9.04 -22.68 -7.31
CA ASP A 51 9.43 -23.04 -8.68
C ASP A 51 10.15 -21.89 -9.40
N GLU A 52 9.69 -20.65 -9.21
CA GLU A 52 10.32 -19.47 -9.81
C GLU A 52 11.67 -19.11 -9.16
N ALA A 53 11.79 -19.28 -7.85
CA ALA A 53 13.06 -19.14 -7.15
C ALA A 53 14.10 -20.15 -7.67
N ARG A 54 13.70 -21.41 -7.88
CA ARG A 54 14.55 -22.46 -8.46
C ARG A 54 14.94 -22.14 -9.90
N ARG A 55 13.98 -21.78 -10.75
CA ARG A 55 14.22 -21.46 -12.17
C ARG A 55 15.18 -20.28 -12.34
N SER A 56 15.05 -19.26 -11.51
CA SER A 56 15.84 -18.03 -11.59
C SER A 56 17.13 -18.05 -10.76
N ASN A 57 17.29 -19.04 -9.88
CA ASN A 57 18.36 -19.10 -8.88
C ASN A 57 18.45 -17.82 -8.02
N ARG A 58 17.28 -17.28 -7.63
CA ARG A 58 17.16 -16.08 -6.79
C ARG A 58 16.52 -16.42 -5.44
N PRO A 59 16.93 -15.77 -4.33
CA PRO A 59 16.32 -16.00 -3.03
C PRO A 59 14.88 -15.51 -3.00
N ILE A 60 14.07 -16.10 -2.13
CA ILE A 60 12.69 -15.70 -1.88
C ILE A 60 12.67 -14.57 -0.86
N PHE A 61 12.01 -13.46 -1.21
CA PHE A 61 11.57 -12.46 -0.25
C PHE A 61 10.15 -12.81 0.21
N PHE A 62 10.01 -13.29 1.45
CA PHE A 62 8.72 -13.68 2.01
C PHE A 62 8.09 -12.49 2.75
N MET A 63 6.90 -12.07 2.30
CA MET A 63 6.11 -11.02 2.94
C MET A 63 4.79 -11.60 3.44
N ALA A 64 4.48 -11.36 4.71
CA ALA A 64 3.18 -11.65 5.30
C ALA A 64 2.56 -10.34 5.78
N ALA A 65 1.33 -10.08 5.35
CA ALA A 65 0.59 -8.90 5.72
C ALA A 65 -0.92 -9.18 5.72
N ALA A 66 -1.68 -8.34 6.41
CA ALA A 66 -3.14 -8.38 6.42
C ALA A 66 -3.68 -7.01 6.00
N ALA A 67 -4.89 -6.97 5.41
CA ALA A 67 -5.51 -5.72 4.97
C ALA A 67 -5.69 -4.68 6.09
N THR A 68 -5.70 -5.13 7.34
CA THR A 68 -5.77 -4.26 8.52
C THR A 68 -4.44 -3.57 8.85
N CYS A 69 -3.33 -3.96 8.21
CA CYS A 69 -2.02 -3.33 8.39
C CYS A 69 -1.96 -2.01 7.60
N SER A 70 -2.55 -0.95 8.17
CA SER A 70 -2.62 0.36 7.53
C SER A 70 -1.25 1.01 7.32
N GLY A 71 -1.06 1.70 6.19
CA GLY A 71 0.11 2.54 5.93
C GLY A 71 1.35 1.79 5.41
N ILE A 72 1.24 0.49 5.11
CA ILE A 72 2.33 -0.30 4.53
C ILE A 72 2.14 -0.39 3.01
N SER A 73 3.14 0.07 2.25
CA SER A 73 3.13 -0.01 0.79
C SER A 73 3.01 -1.46 0.32
N GLY A 74 2.09 -1.73 -0.61
CA GLY A 74 1.82 -3.08 -1.13
C GLY A 74 0.89 -3.93 -0.26
N VAL A 75 0.39 -3.39 0.85
CA VAL A 75 -0.63 -4.03 1.70
C VAL A 75 -1.89 -3.18 1.65
N PHE A 76 -2.94 -3.71 1.01
CA PHE A 76 -4.23 -3.05 0.80
C PHE A 76 -5.29 -3.58 1.76
#